data_AF-A0AAW0KC32-F1
#
_entry.id   AF-A0AAW0KC32-F1
#
_cell.length_a   1.000
_cell.length_b   1.000
_cell.length_c   1.000
_cell.angle_alpha   90.00
_cell.angle_beta   90.00
_cell.angle_gamma   90.00
#
_symmetry.space_group_name_H-M   'P 1'
#
loop_
_entity.id
_entity.type
_entity.pdbx_description
1 polymer ?
#
loop_
_entity_poly.entity_id
_entity_poly.type
_entity_poly.pdbx_seq_one_letter_code
_entity_poly.pdbx_strand_id
1 'polypeptide(L)' 'MNFVFTTRKFNGSSLTILGRNAALQPLREMPIIGGTGAFRLARGFGTAKTYF' A
#
# COMPACT_ATOMS: atom_id res chain seq x y z
N MET A 1 -5.99 1.75 -5.15
CA MET A 1 -4.82 1.08 -5.76
C MET A 1 -4.51 -0.18 -4.97
N ASN A 2 -4.15 -1.26 -5.66
CA ASN A 2 -3.80 -2.53 -5.03
C ASN A 2 -2.32 -2.83 -5.27
N PHE A 3 -1.60 -3.17 -4.20
CA PHE A 3 -0.26 -3.73 -4.28
C PHE A 3 -0.35 -5.23 -4.12
N VAL A 4 0.03 -5.97 -5.15
CA VAL A 4 0.08 -7.44 -5.13
C VAL A 4 1.54 -7.86 -5.04
N PHE A 5 1.88 -8.58 -3.98
CA PHE A 5 3.23 -9.09 -3.78
C PHE A 5 3.39 -10.41 -4.53
N THR A 6 4.44 -10.54 -5.34
CA THR A 6 4.64 -11.70 -6.23
C THR A 6 5.86 -12.56 -5.87
N THR A 7 6.54 -12.26 -4.76
CA THR A 7 7.78 -12.96 -4.38
C THR A 7 7.86 -13.26 -2.89
N ARG A 8 8.59 -14.33 -2.57
CA ARG A 8 8.96 -14.73 -1.19
C ARG A 8 7.74 -14.90 -0.27
N LYS A 9 7.91 -14.52 1.00
CA LYS A 9 6.96 -14.72 2.12
C LYS A 9 5.56 -14.16 1.87
N PHE A 10 5.42 -13.14 1.01
CA PHE A 10 4.15 -12.47 0.75
C PHE A 10 3.56 -12.77 -0.63
N ASN A 11 4.14 -13.71 -1.38
CA ASN A 11 3.66 -14.05 -2.71
C ASN A 11 2.15 -14.39 -2.70
N GLY A 12 1.39 -13.73 -3.58
CA GLY A 12 -0.07 -13.87 -3.69
C GLY A 12 -0.87 -13.04 -2.69
N SER A 13 -0.22 -12.36 -1.73
CA SER A 13 -0.90 -11.46 -0.79
C SER A 13 -1.01 -10.05 -1.37
N SER A 14 -2.00 -9.27 -0.90
CA SER A 14 -2.20 -7.90 -1.37
C SER A 14 -2.51 -6.89 -0.26
N LEU A 15 -2.20 -5.62 -0.52
CA LEU A 15 -2.64 -4.47 0.27
C LEU A 15 -3.45 -3.53 -0.62
N THR A 16 -4.57 -3.02 -0.08
CA THR A 16 -5.46 -2.07 -0.75
C THR A 16 -5.30 -0.69 -0.12
N ILE A 17 -4.99 0.30 -0.97
CA ILE A 17 -4.84 1.69 -0.58
C ILE A 17 -5.90 2.52 -1.29
N LEU A 18 -6.68 3.29 -0.53
CA LEU A 18 -7.69 4.20 -1.07
C LEU A 18 -7.67 5.52 -0.28
N GLY A 19 -7.22 6.58 -0.93
CA GLY A 19 -7.13 7.91 -0.33
C GLY A 19 -6.53 8.93 -1.27
N ARG A 20 -6.38 10.17 -0.78
CA ARG A 20 -5.79 11.29 -1.54
C ARG A 20 -4.32 11.02 -1.87
N ASN A 21 -3.97 11.09 -3.14
CA ASN A 21 -2.58 10.97 -3.61
C ASN A 21 -2.12 12.27 -4.28
N ALA A 22 -1.62 13.22 -3.48
CA ALA A 22 -1.01 14.44 -4.00
C ALA A 22 0.43 14.16 -4.45
N ALA A 23 0.62 13.64 -5.67
CA ALA A 23 1.89 13.11 -6.16
C ALA A 23 3.06 14.13 -6.19
N LEU A 24 2.73 15.44 -6.24
CA LEU A 24 3.69 16.54 -6.19
C LEU A 24 4.17 16.89 -4.77
N GLN A 25 3.55 16.33 -3.73
CA GLN A 25 4.02 16.51 -2.36
C GLN A 25 5.21 15.58 -2.08
N PRO A 26 6.26 16.08 -1.38
CA PRO A 26 7.52 15.35 -1.20
C PRO A 26 7.37 14.09 -0.33
N LEU A 27 6.44 14.09 0.62
CA LEU A 27 6.08 12.93 1.44
C LEU A 27 4.56 12.91 1.59
N ARG A 28 3.96 11.76 1.33
CA ARG A 28 2.51 11.59 1.45
C ARG A 28 2.17 10.31 2.17
N GLU A 29 1.28 10.43 3.15
CA GLU A 29 0.66 9.30 3.83
C GLU A 29 -0.58 8.86 3.07
N MET A 30 -0.75 7.55 2.88
CA MET A 30 -1.92 6.97 2.25
C MET A 30 -2.44 5.80 3.10
N PRO A 31 -3.76 5.76 3.38
CA PRO A 31 -4.33 4.76 4.28
C PRO A 31 -4.42 3.38 3.62
N ILE A 32 -4.08 2.34 4.38
CA ILE A 32 -4.32 0.94 4.05
C ILE A 32 -5.71 0.59 4.59
N ILE A 33 -6.65 0.36 3.68
CA ILE A 33 -8.04 0.06 4.02
C ILE A 33 -8.33 -1.45 4.11
N GLY A 34 -7.36 -2.29 3.71
CA GLY A 34 -7.47 -3.73 3.82
C GLY A 34 -6.35 -4.48 3.10
N GLY A 35 -6.41 -5.80 3.18
CA GLY A 35 -5.45 -6.69 2.53
C GLY A 35 -5.94 -8.13 2.47
N THR A 36 -5.24 -8.94 1.69
CA THR A 36 -5.52 -10.36 1.48
C THR A 36 -4.31 -11.22 1.82
N GLY A 37 -4.51 -12.54 1.95
CA GLY A 37 -3.43 -13.48 2.28
C GLY A 37 -2.79 -13.15 3.65
N ALA A 38 -1.48 -12.98 3.66
CA ALA A 38 -0.70 -12.62 4.85
C ALA A 38 -1.10 -11.28 5.47
N PHE A 39 -1.75 -10.40 4.71
CA PHE A 39 -2.22 -9.09 5.17
C PHE A 39 -3.74 -9.05 5.42
N ARG A 40 -4.35 -10.20 5.70
CA ARG A 40 -5.77 -10.27 6.07
C ARG A 40 -6.04 -9.40 7.30
N LEU A 41 -7.08 -8.57 7.23
CA LEU A 41 -7.45 -7.59 8.27
C LEU A 41 -6.39 -6.49 8.52
N ALA A 42 -5.47 -6.26 7.57
CA ALA A 42 -4.49 -5.19 7.68
C ALA A 42 -5.16 -3.82 7.81
N ARG A 43 -4.68 -3.03 8.77
CA ARG A 43 -5.00 -1.61 8.98
C ARG A 43 -3.69 -0.88 9.23
N GLY A 44 -3.53 0.29 8.65
CA GLY A 44 -2.32 1.09 8.78
C GLY A 44 -2.22 2.15 7.70
N PHE A 45 -1.01 2.64 7.44
CA PHE A 45 -0.73 3.61 6.40
C PHE A 45 0.60 3.29 5.71
N GLY A 46 0.74 3.72 4.46
CA GLY A 46 2.00 3.73 3.73
C GLY A 46 2.44 5.16 3.46
N THR A 47 3.74 5.42 3.53
CA THR A 47 4.31 6.69 3.10
C THR A 47 4.94 6.54 1.71
N ALA A 48 4.75 7.53 0.86
CA ALA A 48 5.35 7.55 -0.47
C ALA A 48 6.09 8.86 -0.73
N LYS A 49 7.23 8.74 -1.41
CA LYS A 49 8.01 9.83 -1.97
C LYS A 49 8.23 9.53 -3.44
N THR A 50 7.97 10.51 -4.30
CA THR A 50 8.26 10.39 -5.73
C THR A 50 9.76 10.62 -5.92
N TYR A 51 10.44 9.67 -6.55
CA TYR A 51 11.83 9.80 -6.98
C TYR A 51 11.83 10.07 -8.49
N PHE A 52 12.55 11.10 -8.91
CA PHE A 52 12.74 11.48 -10.31
C PHE A 52 14.09 10.98 -10.79
#